data_AF-A0A251XJE1-F1
#
_entry.id   AF-A0A251XJE1-F1
#
_cell.length_a   1.000
_cell.length_b   1.000
_cell.length_c   1.000
_cell.angle_alpha   90.00
_cell.angle_beta   90.00
_cell.angle_gamma   90.00
#
_symmetry.space_group_name_H-M   'P 1'
#
loop_
_entity.id
_entity.type
_entity.pdbx_description
1 polymer ?
#
loop_
_entity_poly.entity_id
_entity_poly.type
_entity_poly.pdbx_seq_one_letter_code
_entity_poly.pdbx_strand_id
1 'polypeptide(L)'
;MGAPATIPGVLAVAGVDRSGAASFDASSQGITIAVAAPSEQLVGVEPGGRYVQWSGTSGAAPLVSGVVALVRAAHPELKADDVVERVLATARQKGQPEIYGRGLVDAAAAVTADVAPVSGKPLGDLEEWVRLYRRAPAATPDPAASATPDPAPAVPADGPTADPAAGALPTVGTLREVGIPALVLSVFAALAAAMAVVASRHFRRLLRKG
;
A
#
# COMPACT_ATOMS: atom_id res chain seq x y z
N MET A 1 5.41 4.25 11.42
CA MET A 1 4.38 3.20 11.40
C MET A 1 3.24 3.66 12.31
N GLY A 2 2.00 3.45 11.89
CA GLY A 2 0.81 3.60 12.74
C GLY A 2 0.19 2.23 13.04
N ALA A 3 -0.81 2.21 13.92
CA ALA A 3 -1.69 1.04 14.01
C ALA A 3 -2.32 0.75 12.62
N PRO A 4 -2.52 -0.52 12.25
CA PRO A 4 -2.40 -1.72 13.08
C PRO A 4 -0.99 -2.37 13.10
N ALA A 5 -0.01 -1.88 12.35
CA ALA A 5 1.29 -2.54 12.20
C ALA A 5 2.09 -2.68 13.52
N THR A 6 1.76 -1.88 14.54
CA THR A 6 2.38 -1.92 15.88
C THR A 6 1.65 -2.83 16.86
N ILE A 7 0.58 -3.51 16.45
CA ILE A 7 -0.24 -4.37 17.32
C ILE A 7 0.35 -5.79 17.29
N PRO A 8 0.51 -6.46 18.45
CA PRO A 8 0.92 -7.87 18.50
C PRO A 8 0.01 -8.76 17.65
N GLY A 9 0.59 -9.79 17.03
CA GLY A 9 -0.12 -10.68 16.12
C GLY A 9 -0.27 -10.17 14.68
N VAL A 10 0.06 -8.89 14.41
CA VAL A 10 0.03 -8.34 13.04
C VAL A 10 1.36 -8.60 12.33
N LEU A 11 1.31 -9.26 11.17
CA LEU A 11 2.47 -9.46 10.30
C LEU A 11 2.79 -8.15 9.58
N ALA A 12 3.58 -7.28 10.22
CA ALA A 12 3.99 -6.00 9.66
C ALA A 12 5.03 -6.18 8.55
N VAL A 13 4.80 -5.54 7.40
CA VAL A 13 5.61 -5.71 6.19
C VAL A 13 6.31 -4.41 5.82
N ALA A 14 7.62 -4.48 5.63
CA ALA A 14 8.42 -3.38 5.09
C ALA A 14 8.45 -3.40 3.56
N GLY A 15 8.56 -2.21 2.96
CA GLY A 15 8.70 -2.04 1.52
C GLY A 15 10.16 -1.95 1.08
N VAL A 16 10.51 -2.67 0.00
CA VAL A 16 11.84 -2.59 -0.64
C VAL A 16 11.73 -2.30 -2.14
N ASP A 17 12.80 -1.75 -2.70
CA ASP A 17 12.98 -1.58 -4.13
C ASP A 17 13.33 -2.90 -4.85
N ARG A 18 13.55 -2.85 -6.17
CA ARG A 18 13.92 -4.02 -6.98
C ARG A 18 15.26 -4.66 -6.61
N SER A 19 16.17 -3.90 -6.01
CA SER A 19 17.46 -4.41 -5.50
C SER A 19 17.35 -5.02 -4.09
N GLY A 20 16.15 -4.93 -3.50
CA GLY A 20 15.89 -5.30 -2.11
C GLY A 20 16.44 -4.28 -1.12
N ALA A 21 16.75 -3.07 -1.55
CA ALA A 21 17.09 -1.97 -0.64
C ALA A 21 15.81 -1.39 -0.05
N ALA A 22 15.85 -1.03 1.23
CA ALA A 22 14.74 -0.37 1.89
C ALA A 22 14.34 0.89 1.12
N SER A 23 13.07 0.99 0.76
CA SER A 23 12.58 2.09 -0.04
C SER A 23 12.59 3.39 0.79
N PHE A 24 13.04 4.49 0.18
CA PHE A 24 13.19 5.79 0.85
C PHE A 24 11.85 6.34 1.37
N ASP A 25 10.77 6.11 0.62
CA ASP A 25 9.40 6.51 0.99
C ASP A 25 8.70 5.49 1.90
N ALA A 26 9.37 4.36 2.17
CA ALA A 26 8.77 3.17 2.76
C ALA A 26 9.17 2.88 4.21
N SER A 27 10.27 3.47 4.67
CA SER A 27 10.89 3.00 5.89
C SER A 27 10.30 3.71 7.10
N SER A 28 9.25 3.14 7.67
CA SER A 28 8.97 3.39 9.08
C SER A 28 9.94 2.59 9.92
N GLN A 29 11.12 3.15 10.13
CA GLN A 29 12.15 2.58 10.98
C GLN A 29 11.68 2.62 12.43
N GLY A 30 11.94 1.54 13.18
CA GLY A 30 12.00 1.64 14.64
C GLY A 30 10.93 0.94 15.48
N ILE A 31 10.21 -0.11 15.02
CA ILE A 31 9.69 -1.25 15.86
C ILE A 31 8.83 -2.24 15.03
N THR A 32 8.99 -3.54 15.38
CA THR A 32 8.36 -4.81 14.92
C THR A 32 8.02 -4.96 13.42
N ILE A 33 8.99 -4.70 12.54
CA ILE A 33 8.90 -5.22 11.17
C ILE A 33 9.08 -6.74 11.23
N ALA A 34 8.16 -7.49 10.62
CA ALA A 34 8.23 -8.95 10.61
C ALA A 34 9.00 -9.46 9.39
N VAL A 35 8.68 -8.96 8.20
CA VAL A 35 9.35 -9.28 6.93
C VAL A 35 9.35 -8.07 5.99
N ALA A 36 10.11 -8.15 4.91
CA ALA A 36 10.15 -7.16 3.85
C ALA A 36 9.70 -7.75 2.49
N ALA A 37 9.04 -6.95 1.66
CA ALA A 37 8.60 -7.34 0.32
C ALA A 37 8.66 -6.17 -0.67
N PRO A 38 8.67 -6.44 -1.99
CA PRO A 38 8.73 -5.39 -3.01
C PRO A 38 7.60 -4.37 -2.87
N SER A 39 7.94 -3.08 -2.97
CA SER A 39 6.99 -1.97 -2.87
C SER A 39 7.19 -0.88 -3.91
N GLU A 40 8.23 -0.95 -4.72
CA GLU A 40 8.52 0.06 -5.74
C GLU A 40 8.39 -0.50 -7.15
N GLN A 41 7.98 0.38 -8.07
CA GLN A 41 7.84 0.08 -9.49
C GLN A 41 6.98 -1.17 -9.73
N LEU A 42 5.94 -1.33 -8.90
CA LEU A 42 4.96 -2.39 -8.98
C LEU A 42 4.02 -2.13 -10.16
N VAL A 43 3.66 -3.19 -10.86
CA VAL A 43 2.66 -3.13 -11.93
C VAL A 43 1.30 -3.44 -11.33
N GLY A 44 0.36 -2.50 -11.46
CA GLY A 44 -1.03 -2.64 -11.08
C GLY A 44 -1.96 -2.46 -12.27
N VAL A 45 -3.26 -2.64 -12.02
CA VAL A 45 -4.33 -2.47 -13.01
C VAL A 45 -5.26 -1.37 -12.52
N GLU A 46 -5.50 -0.36 -13.34
CA GLU A 46 -6.51 0.67 -13.12
C GLU A 46 -7.86 0.27 -13.70
N PRO A 47 -8.97 0.89 -13.23
CA PRO A 47 -10.26 0.78 -13.88
C PRO A 47 -10.16 1.03 -15.39
N GLY A 48 -10.78 0.15 -16.18
CA GLY A 48 -10.65 0.16 -17.64
C GLY A 48 -9.49 -0.69 -18.19
N GLY A 49 -8.84 -1.51 -17.36
CA GLY A 49 -7.86 -2.51 -17.80
C GLY A 49 -6.50 -1.94 -18.17
N ARG A 50 -6.24 -0.67 -17.83
CA ARG A 50 -4.94 -0.04 -18.08
C ARG A 50 -3.93 -0.51 -17.05
N TYR A 51 -2.72 -0.80 -17.51
CA TYR A 51 -1.60 -1.07 -16.61
C TYR A 51 -1.02 0.25 -16.12
N VAL A 52 -0.72 0.29 -14.84
CA VAL A 52 0.00 1.41 -14.23
C VAL A 52 1.18 0.91 -13.43
N GLN A 53 2.22 1.73 -13.40
CA GLN A 53 3.33 1.53 -12.49
C GLN A 53 3.17 2.46 -11.30
N TRP A 54 3.33 1.91 -10.10
CA TRP A 54 3.21 2.68 -8.87
C TRP A 54 4.25 2.22 -7.83
N SER A 55 4.52 3.09 -6.87
CA SER A 55 5.42 2.83 -5.74
C SER A 55 4.70 3.20 -4.44
N GLY A 56 4.90 2.40 -3.41
CA GLY A 56 4.37 2.62 -2.07
C GLY A 56 4.42 1.36 -1.21
N THR A 57 4.75 1.51 0.07
CA THR A 57 4.79 0.40 1.05
C THR A 57 3.53 -0.42 1.13
N SER A 58 2.39 0.22 0.90
CA SER A 58 1.09 -0.45 0.86
C SER A 58 1.05 -1.59 -0.15
N GLY A 59 1.92 -1.62 -1.16
CA GLY A 59 2.05 -2.73 -2.11
C GLY A 59 2.79 -3.95 -1.61
N ALA A 60 3.60 -3.82 -0.57
CA ALA A 60 4.29 -4.94 0.06
C ALA A 60 3.31 -5.85 0.83
N ALA A 61 2.35 -5.25 1.52
CA ALA A 61 1.34 -5.96 2.32
C ALA A 61 0.52 -6.99 1.50
N PRO A 62 -0.15 -6.65 0.39
CA PRO A 62 -0.92 -7.62 -0.39
C PRO A 62 -0.06 -8.71 -1.03
N LEU A 63 1.21 -8.43 -1.35
CA LEU A 63 2.14 -9.47 -1.81
C LEU A 63 2.37 -10.52 -0.73
N VAL A 64 2.67 -10.10 0.50
CA VAL A 64 2.82 -11.02 1.63
C VAL A 64 1.52 -11.72 1.97
N SER A 65 0.36 -11.04 1.89
CA SER A 65 -0.95 -11.69 2.03
C SER A 65 -1.17 -12.80 0.99
N GLY A 66 -0.75 -12.57 -0.26
CA GLY A 66 -0.75 -13.59 -1.30
C GLY A 66 0.15 -14.78 -0.97
N VAL A 67 1.36 -14.54 -0.45
CA VAL A 67 2.24 -15.62 0.03
C VAL A 67 1.60 -16.42 1.15
N VAL A 68 1.02 -15.76 2.15
CA VAL A 68 0.29 -16.42 3.24
C VAL A 68 -0.87 -17.26 2.69
N ALA A 69 -1.61 -16.75 1.70
CA ALA A 69 -2.68 -17.50 1.04
C ALA A 69 -2.15 -18.75 0.32
N LEU A 70 -1.00 -18.66 -0.38
CA LEU A 70 -0.35 -19.81 -1.01
C LEU A 70 0.06 -20.86 0.02
N VAL A 71 0.63 -20.45 1.15
CA VAL A 71 0.99 -21.36 2.25
C VAL A 71 -0.25 -22.08 2.78
N ARG A 72 -1.32 -21.34 3.09
CA ARG A 72 -2.58 -21.92 3.59
C ARG A 72 -3.28 -22.82 2.57
N ALA A 73 -3.13 -22.56 1.28
CA ALA A 73 -3.65 -23.41 0.23
C ALA A 73 -2.86 -24.72 0.10
N ALA A 74 -1.55 -24.67 0.26
CA ALA A 74 -0.68 -25.85 0.21
C ALA A 74 -0.72 -26.69 1.50
N HIS A 75 -0.93 -26.06 2.66
CA HIS A 75 -0.90 -26.68 3.99
C HIS A 75 -2.14 -26.25 4.82
N PRO A 76 -3.35 -26.71 4.45
CA PRO A 76 -4.61 -26.26 5.07
C PRO A 76 -4.75 -26.62 6.55
N GLU A 77 -3.98 -27.58 7.05
CA GLU A 77 -3.95 -28.04 8.44
C GLU A 77 -3.12 -27.15 9.38
N LEU A 78 -2.27 -26.26 8.85
CA LEU A 78 -1.43 -25.39 9.67
C LEU A 78 -2.26 -24.35 10.43
N LYS A 79 -1.88 -24.13 11.68
CA LYS A 79 -2.44 -23.04 12.50
C LYS A 79 -1.86 -21.70 12.02
N ALA A 80 -2.54 -20.61 12.35
CA ALA A 80 -2.10 -19.27 11.96
C ALA A 80 -0.67 -18.96 12.43
N ASP A 81 -0.31 -19.34 13.65
CA ASP A 81 1.04 -19.14 14.20
C ASP A 81 2.10 -19.94 13.43
N ASP A 82 1.79 -21.17 13.01
CA ASP A 82 2.69 -22.00 12.21
C ASP A 82 2.89 -21.42 10.80
N VAL A 83 1.82 -20.90 10.19
CA VAL A 83 1.88 -20.21 8.88
C VAL A 83 2.76 -18.97 8.98
N VAL A 84 2.58 -18.17 10.04
CA VAL A 84 3.39 -16.97 10.28
C VAL A 84 4.85 -17.34 10.50
N GLU A 85 5.16 -18.32 11.35
CA GLU A 85 6.55 -18.75 11.56
C GLU A 85 7.16 -19.26 10.27
N ARG A 86 6.41 -20.01 9.45
CA ARG A 86 6.89 -20.50 8.17
C ARG A 86 7.30 -19.36 7.24
N VAL A 87 6.53 -18.28 7.17
CA VAL A 87 6.89 -17.08 6.40
C VAL A 87 8.13 -16.39 6.99
N LEU A 88 8.25 -16.32 8.31
CA LEU A 88 9.36 -15.67 9.02
C LEU A 88 10.67 -16.47 8.93
N ALA A 89 10.61 -17.78 9.10
CA ALA A 89 11.75 -18.69 9.11
C ALA A 89 12.36 -18.88 7.72
N THR A 90 11.55 -18.75 6.67
CA THR A 90 11.99 -18.95 5.28
C THR A 90 12.35 -17.65 4.56
N ALA A 91 12.19 -16.49 5.22
CA ALA A 91 12.59 -15.21 4.67
C ALA A 91 14.10 -15.18 4.38
N ARG A 92 14.48 -14.60 3.24
CA ARG A 92 15.88 -14.43 2.85
C ARG A 92 16.50 -13.28 3.64
N GLN A 93 17.48 -13.61 4.46
CA GLN A 93 18.17 -12.65 5.32
C GLN A 93 18.71 -11.46 4.52
N LYS A 94 18.42 -10.25 4.99
CA LYS A 94 18.83 -9.00 4.37
C LYS A 94 19.00 -7.93 5.41
N GLY A 95 20.16 -7.26 5.41
CA GLY A 95 20.40 -6.06 6.20
C GLY A 95 20.09 -6.20 7.69
N GLN A 96 19.72 -5.08 8.30
CA GLN A 96 19.44 -4.97 9.74
C GLN A 96 17.98 -5.38 10.04
N PRO A 97 17.72 -6.17 11.09
CA PRO A 97 16.36 -6.60 11.46
C PRO A 97 15.38 -5.45 11.71
N GLU A 98 15.87 -4.29 12.15
CA GLU A 98 15.07 -3.08 12.39
C GLU A 98 14.49 -2.48 11.10
N ILE A 99 15.04 -2.88 9.95
CA ILE A 99 14.65 -2.41 8.62
C ILE A 99 13.93 -3.52 7.83
N TYR A 100 14.39 -4.77 7.94
CA TYR A 100 13.91 -5.88 7.12
C TYR A 100 13.17 -6.98 7.91
N GLY A 101 13.08 -6.87 9.24
CA GLY A 101 12.58 -7.94 10.10
C GLY A 101 13.42 -9.20 9.94
N ARG A 102 12.78 -10.31 9.59
CA ARG A 102 13.46 -11.59 9.29
C ARG A 102 14.09 -11.63 7.89
N GLY A 103 13.85 -10.62 7.06
CA GLY A 103 14.42 -10.51 5.72
C GLY A 103 13.36 -10.37 4.63
N LEU A 104 13.77 -10.60 3.38
CA LEU A 104 12.89 -10.54 2.22
C LEU A 104 12.03 -11.80 2.14
N VAL A 105 10.71 -11.64 1.98
CA VAL A 105 9.78 -12.78 1.81
C VAL A 105 10.21 -13.67 0.65
N ASP A 106 10.15 -14.98 0.85
CA ASP A 106 10.43 -15.99 -0.18
C ASP A 106 9.22 -16.93 -0.31
N ALA A 107 8.42 -16.72 -1.36
CA ALA A 107 7.18 -17.48 -1.56
C ALA A 107 7.44 -18.97 -1.81
N ALA A 108 8.51 -19.29 -2.55
CA ALA A 108 8.82 -20.67 -2.87
C ALA A 108 9.24 -21.43 -1.62
N ALA A 109 10.18 -20.87 -0.85
CA ALA A 109 10.63 -21.48 0.40
C ALA A 109 9.50 -21.54 1.45
N ALA A 110 8.70 -20.48 1.57
CA ALA A 110 7.53 -20.47 2.47
C ALA A 110 6.52 -21.57 2.11
N VAL A 111 6.37 -21.94 0.84
CA VAL A 111 5.46 -23.02 0.44
C VAL A 111 6.11 -24.39 0.60
N THR A 112 7.40 -24.57 0.33
CA THR A 112 8.01 -25.91 0.17
C THR A 112 8.89 -26.39 1.31
N ALA A 113 9.45 -25.51 2.14
CA ALA A 113 10.40 -25.90 3.19
C ALA A 113 9.76 -26.80 4.26
N ASP A 114 10.55 -27.57 5.00
CA ASP A 114 10.04 -28.18 6.23
C ASP A 114 10.33 -27.23 7.40
N VAL A 115 9.29 -26.83 8.12
CA VAL A 115 9.39 -25.86 9.23
C VAL A 115 8.64 -26.44 10.42
N ALA A 116 9.35 -26.58 11.55
CA ALA A 116 8.78 -27.13 12.76
C ALA A 116 7.62 -26.26 13.27
N PRO A 117 6.50 -26.86 13.72
CA PRO A 117 5.41 -26.13 14.35
C PRO A 117 5.88 -25.37 15.60
N VAL A 118 5.24 -24.25 15.86
CA VAL A 118 5.54 -23.41 17.02
C VAL A 118 4.54 -23.63 18.15
N SER A 119 5.04 -23.59 19.38
CA SER A 119 4.20 -23.69 20.60
C SER A 119 3.75 -22.32 21.13
N GLY A 120 4.30 -21.23 20.61
CA GLY A 120 3.99 -19.84 21.01
C GLY A 120 3.56 -18.97 19.83
N LYS A 121 3.19 -17.71 20.12
CA LYS A 121 2.75 -16.72 19.13
C LYS A 121 3.96 -15.92 18.61
N PRO A 122 4.43 -16.13 17.37
CA PRO A 122 5.68 -15.53 16.87
C PRO A 122 5.67 -13.99 16.84
N LEU A 123 4.49 -13.39 16.76
CA LEU A 123 4.30 -11.94 16.68
C LEU A 123 3.73 -11.34 17.98
N GLY A 124 3.80 -12.06 19.10
CA GLY A 124 3.29 -11.63 20.39
C GLY A 124 1.80 -11.91 20.59
N ASP A 125 1.31 -11.63 21.81
CA ASP A 125 -0.05 -11.98 22.21
C ASP A 125 -1.06 -10.86 21.98
N LEU A 126 -1.87 -11.02 20.94
CA LEU A 126 -2.98 -10.12 20.64
C LEU A 126 -4.06 -10.14 21.73
N GLU A 127 -4.29 -11.26 22.41
CA GLU A 127 -5.35 -11.38 23.42
C GLU A 127 -5.04 -10.52 24.65
N GLU A 128 -3.78 -10.58 25.12
CA GLU A 128 -3.30 -9.72 26.19
C GLU A 128 -3.37 -8.24 25.80
N TRP A 129 -2.93 -7.89 24.58
CA TRP A 129 -3.01 -6.52 24.08
C TRP A 129 -4.47 -6.03 24.03
N VAL A 130 -5.39 -6.85 23.52
CA VAL A 130 -6.82 -6.54 23.49
C VAL A 130 -7.35 -6.36 24.91
N ARG A 131 -7.02 -7.25 25.86
CA ARG A 131 -7.44 -7.13 27.26
C ARG A 131 -7.01 -5.80 27.88
N LEU A 132 -5.81 -5.33 27.56
CA LEU A 132 -5.21 -4.14 28.16
C LEU A 132 -5.70 -2.84 27.51
N TYR A 133 -5.92 -2.83 26.19
CA TYR A 133 -6.24 -1.62 25.42
C TYR A 133 -7.71 -1.52 24.96
N ARG A 134 -8.49 -2.61 24.97
CA ARG A 134 -9.93 -2.57 24.63
C ARG A 134 -10.74 -2.07 25.82
N ARG A 135 -11.22 -0.83 25.73
CA ARG A 135 -12.00 -0.17 26.80
C ARG A 135 -13.50 -0.57 26.84
N ALA A 136 -14.02 -1.16 25.76
CA ALA A 136 -15.42 -1.60 25.66
C ALA A 136 -15.58 -3.11 25.94
N PRO A 137 -16.63 -3.55 26.65
CA PRO A 137 -16.91 -4.98 26.79
C PRO A 137 -17.07 -5.62 25.41
N ALA A 138 -16.58 -6.86 25.26
CA ALA A 138 -16.76 -7.60 24.02
C ALA A 138 -18.27 -7.69 23.74
N ALA A 139 -18.71 -7.08 22.64
CA ALA A 139 -20.05 -7.37 22.12
C ALA A 139 -20.12 -8.88 21.95
N THR A 140 -21.15 -9.52 22.52
CA THR A 140 -21.47 -10.91 22.19
C THR A 140 -21.50 -11.00 20.67
N PRO A 141 -20.73 -11.91 20.04
CA PRO A 141 -20.79 -12.06 18.60
C PRO A 141 -22.25 -12.34 18.25
N ASP A 142 -22.90 -11.41 17.57
CA ASP A 142 -24.18 -11.68 16.93
C ASP A 142 -23.88 -12.73 15.85
N PRO A 143 -24.44 -13.95 15.92
CA PRO A 143 -24.24 -14.94 14.85
C PRO A 143 -24.69 -14.41 13.49
N ALA A 144 -25.55 -13.38 13.44
CA ALA A 144 -25.94 -12.70 12.21
C ALA A 144 -24.87 -11.73 11.66
N ALA A 145 -23.87 -11.36 12.46
CA ALA A 145 -22.74 -10.50 12.07
C ALA A 145 -21.50 -11.29 11.62
N SER A 146 -21.62 -12.62 11.46
CA SER A 146 -20.77 -13.32 10.50
C SER A 146 -21.06 -12.71 9.15
N ALA A 147 -20.21 -11.76 8.72
CA ALA A 147 -20.12 -11.40 7.33
C ALA A 147 -19.95 -12.71 6.57
N THR A 148 -21.03 -13.18 5.95
CA THR A 148 -20.93 -14.00 4.75
C THR A 148 -19.84 -13.30 3.94
N PRO A 149 -18.76 -13.97 3.52
CA PRO A 149 -17.81 -13.35 2.61
C PRO A 149 -18.66 -12.76 1.51
N ASP A 150 -18.69 -11.43 1.42
CA ASP A 150 -19.44 -10.77 0.38
C ASP A 150 -18.89 -11.40 -0.90
N PRO A 151 -19.71 -12.13 -1.68
CA PRO A 151 -19.21 -12.82 -2.85
C PRO A 151 -18.40 -11.79 -3.61
N ALA A 152 -17.10 -12.10 -3.83
CA ALA A 152 -16.18 -11.21 -4.52
C ALA A 152 -16.96 -10.59 -5.69
N PRO A 153 -17.05 -9.25 -5.81
CA PRO A 153 -17.98 -8.61 -6.72
C PRO A 153 -17.90 -9.34 -8.04
N ALA A 154 -18.98 -10.02 -8.43
CA ALA A 154 -19.01 -10.72 -9.69
C ALA A 154 -18.65 -9.67 -10.73
N VAL A 155 -17.49 -9.83 -11.38
CA VAL A 155 -17.08 -8.94 -12.46
C VAL A 155 -18.24 -9.02 -13.45
N PRO A 156 -19.02 -7.93 -13.65
CA PRO A 156 -20.12 -7.98 -14.58
C PRO A 156 -19.50 -8.31 -15.93
N ALA A 157 -19.93 -9.41 -16.56
CA ALA A 157 -19.47 -9.80 -17.89
C ALA A 157 -19.84 -8.74 -18.94
N ASP A 158 -20.75 -7.83 -18.59
CA ASP A 158 -21.10 -6.67 -19.37
C ASP A 158 -20.45 -5.45 -18.72
N GLY A 159 -19.41 -4.92 -19.35
CA GLY A 159 -18.87 -3.60 -19.02
C GLY A 159 -19.98 -2.55 -19.01
N PRO A 160 -19.81 -1.42 -18.30
CA PRO A 160 -20.84 -0.39 -18.21
C PRO A 160 -21.27 0.01 -19.63
N THR A 161 -22.52 -0.30 -19.98
CA THR A 161 -23.14 0.25 -21.19
C THR A 161 -23.11 1.75 -21.03
N ALA A 162 -22.22 2.40 -21.78
CA ALA A 162 -22.06 3.84 -21.77
C ALA A 162 -23.42 4.46 -22.04
N ASP A 163 -23.91 5.23 -21.07
CA ASP A 163 -25.09 6.07 -21.26
C ASP A 163 -24.76 7.06 -22.39
N PRO A 164 -25.42 6.96 -23.57
CA PRO A 164 -25.08 7.79 -24.73
C PRO A 164 -25.37 9.29 -24.48
N ALA A 165 -26.03 9.64 -23.36
CA ALA A 165 -26.29 11.02 -22.96
C ALA A 165 -25.17 11.67 -22.12
N ALA A 166 -24.13 10.94 -21.70
CA ALA A 166 -23.08 11.46 -20.79
C ALA A 166 -21.95 12.27 -21.48
N GLY A 167 -22.05 12.56 -22.78
CA GLY A 167 -21.00 13.21 -23.57
C GLY A 167 -20.75 14.70 -23.29
N ALA A 168 -21.45 15.32 -22.34
CA ALA A 168 -21.42 16.77 -22.14
C ALA A 168 -20.60 17.24 -20.93
N LEU A 169 -20.15 16.35 -20.03
CA LEU A 169 -19.39 16.73 -18.83
C LEU A 169 -18.00 16.09 -18.83
N PRO A 170 -16.92 16.85 -18.54
CA PRO A 170 -15.58 16.30 -18.45
C PRO A 170 -15.51 15.24 -17.35
N THR A 171 -14.96 14.07 -17.67
CA THR A 171 -14.76 13.02 -16.66
C THR A 171 -13.71 13.43 -15.64
N VAL A 172 -13.78 12.83 -14.44
CA VAL A 172 -12.80 13.08 -13.35
C VAL A 172 -11.36 12.83 -13.82
N GLY A 173 -11.15 11.88 -14.73
CA GLY A 173 -9.87 11.63 -15.40
C GLY A 173 -9.41 12.80 -16.26
N THR A 174 -10.25 13.32 -17.16
CA THR A 174 -9.92 14.49 -18.00
C THR A 174 -9.64 15.74 -17.15
N LEU A 175 -10.38 15.91 -16.05
CA LEU A 175 -10.18 17.02 -15.13
C LEU A 175 -8.83 16.92 -14.41
N ARG A 176 -8.44 15.71 -13.95
CA ARG A 176 -7.18 15.47 -13.24
C ARG A 176 -5.96 15.50 -14.16
N GLU A 177 -6.05 14.90 -15.34
CA GLU A 177 -4.92 14.71 -16.26
C GLU A 177 -4.68 15.94 -17.16
N VAL A 178 -5.72 16.68 -17.53
CA VAL A 178 -5.62 17.80 -18.49
C VAL A 178 -6.09 19.11 -17.87
N GLY A 179 -7.23 19.11 -17.18
CA GLY A 179 -7.84 20.32 -16.62
C GLY A 179 -6.95 21.02 -15.59
N ILE A 180 -6.54 20.29 -14.55
CA ILE A 180 -5.71 20.83 -13.46
C ILE A 180 -4.34 21.31 -13.99
N PRO A 181 -3.58 20.52 -14.77
CA PRO A 181 -2.29 20.99 -15.31
C PRO A 181 -2.42 22.21 -16.23
N ALA A 182 -3.43 22.26 -17.10
CA ALA A 182 -3.65 23.40 -17.98
C ALA A 182 -4.00 24.67 -17.19
N LEU A 183 -4.80 24.54 -16.12
CA LEU A 183 -5.14 25.66 -15.25
C LEU A 183 -3.90 26.21 -14.54
N VAL A 184 -3.05 25.34 -13.98
CA VAL A 184 -1.79 25.75 -13.33
C VAL A 184 -0.87 26.48 -14.32
N LEU A 185 -0.71 25.95 -15.54
CA LEU A 185 0.11 26.58 -16.58
C LEU A 185 -0.45 27.95 -17.00
N SER A 186 -1.77 28.08 -17.12
CA SER A 186 -2.40 29.34 -17.49
C SER A 186 -2.21 30.44 -16.43
N VAL A 187 -2.31 30.08 -15.14
CA VAL A 187 -2.05 30.99 -14.02
C VAL A 187 -0.59 31.43 -14.02
N PHE A 188 0.35 30.50 -14.22
CA PHE A 188 1.78 30.82 -14.27
C PHE A 188 2.13 31.74 -15.45
N ALA A 189 1.55 31.49 -16.63
CA ALA A 189 1.73 32.34 -17.80
C ALA A 189 1.17 33.75 -17.59
N ALA A 190 -0.02 33.87 -16.96
CA ALA A 190 -0.62 35.16 -16.65
C ALA A 190 0.23 35.97 -15.65
N LEU A 191 0.77 35.33 -14.62
CA LEU A 191 1.67 35.96 -13.66
C LEU A 191 2.98 36.41 -14.32
N ALA A 192 3.58 35.59 -15.18
CA ALA A 192 4.79 35.95 -15.93
C ALA A 192 4.54 37.16 -16.85
N ALA A 193 3.41 37.19 -17.57
CA ALA A 193 3.02 38.32 -18.41
C ALA A 193 2.80 39.60 -17.59
N ALA A 194 2.13 39.50 -16.43
CA ALA A 194 1.94 40.63 -15.53
C ALA A 194 3.27 41.19 -15.03
N MET A 195 4.21 40.33 -14.62
CA MET A 195 5.55 40.74 -14.22
C MET A 195 6.31 41.44 -15.37
N ALA A 196 6.24 40.91 -16.59
CA ALA A 196 6.87 41.53 -17.75
C ALA A 196 6.28 42.92 -18.06
N VAL A 197 4.97 43.10 -17.93
CA VAL A 197 4.31 44.40 -18.08
C VAL A 197 4.75 45.38 -17.00
N VAL A 198 4.83 44.95 -15.74
CA VAL A 198 5.29 45.78 -14.62
C VAL A 198 6.76 46.19 -14.81
N ALA A 199 7.63 45.24 -15.15
CA ALA A 199 9.05 45.49 -15.42
C ALA A 199 9.24 46.47 -16.59
N SER A 200 8.53 46.27 -17.70
CA SER A 200 8.62 47.16 -18.87
C SER A 200 8.07 48.56 -18.61
N ARG A 201 7.07 48.71 -17.73
CA ARG A 201 6.56 50.03 -17.29
C ARG A 201 7.54 50.72 -16.34
N HIS A 202 8.20 49.96 -15.47
CA HIS A 202 9.22 50.49 -14.56
C HIS A 202 10.45 50.99 -15.34
N PHE A 203 10.95 50.19 -16.28
CA PHE A 203 12.10 50.56 -17.12
C PHE A 203 11.82 51.78 -18.00
N ARG A 204 10.62 51.85 -18.61
CA ARG A 204 10.19 53.05 -19.37
C ARG A 204 10.03 54.30 -18.51
N ARG A 205 9.72 54.18 -17.22
CA ARG A 205 9.67 55.32 -16.29
C ARG A 205 11.06 55.83 -15.91
N LEU A 206 12.06 54.95 -15.86
CA LEU A 206 13.45 55.32 -15.57
C LEU A 206 14.12 56.03 -16.76
N LEU A 207 13.88 55.55 -17.99
CA LEU A 207 14.40 56.17 -19.22
C LEU A 207 13.80 57.55 -19.55
N ARG A 208 12.69 57.94 -18.92
CA ARG A 208 12.00 59.22 -19.17
C ARG A 208 12.39 60.32 -18.17
N LYS A 209 13.28 60.00 -17.22
CA LYS A 209 13.77 60.89 -16.15
C LYS A 209 15.27 61.22 -16.27
N GLY A 210 15.93 60.82 -17.34
CA GLY A 210 17.27 61.28 -17.73
C GLY A 210 17.16 62.19 -18.95
#